data_AF-A0A3M1I2H9-F1
#
_entry.id   AF-A0A3M1I2H9-F1
#
_cell.length_a   1.000
_cell.length_b   1.000
_cell.length_c   1.000
_cell.angle_alpha   90.00
_cell.angle_beta   90.00
_cell.angle_gamma   90.00
#
_symmetry.space_group_name_H-M   'P 1'
#
loop_
_entity.id
_entity.type
_entity.pdbx_description
1 polymer ?
#
loop_
_entity_poly.entity_id
_entity_poly.type
_entity_poly.pdbx_seq_one_letter_code
_entity_poly.pdbx_strand_id
1 'polypeptide(L)'
;MNTKEGSYKGEVSLSVFLSEFVIQHHFKNHQDIHFDFMIRWEDSLLTWSLQKLPTMEEPIQIGQKIFNHRLKYLDFEGEIGRGLGFCKIWDKGKCWILEWQEGKMGKFLVCGRKDSQLWQLDRKDGNLWKIHTFFRVKAEEILNTTQSFIQG
;
A
#
# COMPACT_ATOMS: atom_id res chain seq x y z
N MET A 1 15.74 15.21 -40.19
CA MET A 1 15.84 14.23 -39.11
C MET A 1 14.45 13.71 -38.83
N ASN A 2 14.15 12.46 -39.21
CA ASN A 2 12.85 11.83 -38.99
C ASN A 2 12.84 11.15 -37.62
N THR A 3 12.11 11.70 -36.65
CA THR A 3 11.76 11.02 -35.41
C THR A 3 10.66 10.01 -35.72
N LYS A 4 10.97 8.71 -35.63
CA LYS A 4 9.95 7.66 -35.69
C LYS A 4 9.12 7.71 -34.40
N GLU A 5 7.85 8.10 -34.52
CA GLU A 5 6.85 7.85 -33.50
C GLU A 5 6.64 6.34 -33.38
N GLY A 6 6.99 5.78 -32.23
CA GLY A 6 6.65 4.40 -31.89
C GLY A 6 5.18 4.34 -31.47
N SER A 7 4.28 3.93 -32.37
CA SER A 7 2.90 3.62 -31.99
C SER A 7 2.89 2.28 -31.23
N TYR A 8 2.72 2.32 -29.91
CA TYR A 8 2.41 1.11 -29.15
C TYR A 8 0.98 0.67 -29.48
N LYS A 9 0.85 -0.27 -30.42
CA LYS A 9 -0.39 -1.00 -30.66
C LYS A 9 -0.42 -2.23 -29.75
N GLY A 10 -1.02 -2.06 -28.58
CA GLY A 10 -1.50 -3.15 -27.75
C GLY A 10 -2.70 -2.63 -26.99
N GLU A 11 -3.87 -3.23 -27.19
CA GLU A 11 -4.99 -3.06 -26.26
C GLU A 11 -4.56 -3.65 -24.93
N VAL A 12 -4.00 -2.81 -24.07
CA VAL A 12 -3.76 -3.18 -22.68
C VAL A 12 -5.11 -3.03 -21.98
N SER A 13 -5.86 -4.13 -21.87
CA SER A 13 -6.94 -4.22 -20.90
C SER A 13 -6.33 -4.31 -19.49
N LEU A 14 -5.73 -3.21 -19.04
CA LEU A 14 -5.42 -2.99 -17.63
C LEU A 14 -6.76 -2.74 -16.96
N SER A 15 -7.40 -3.79 -16.46
CA SER A 15 -8.50 -3.63 -15.50
C SER A 15 -7.88 -3.12 -14.20
N VAL A 16 -7.64 -1.81 -14.15
CA VAL A 16 -7.22 -1.14 -12.92
C VAL A 16 -8.45 -1.00 -12.03
N PHE A 17 -8.40 -1.57 -10.83
CA PHE A 17 -9.51 -1.48 -9.88
C PHE A 17 -9.22 -0.42 -8.83
N LEU A 18 -10.13 0.53 -8.67
CA LEU A 18 -10.10 1.48 -7.57
C LEU A 18 -10.61 0.81 -6.29
N SER A 19 -9.81 0.90 -5.24
CA SER A 19 -10.10 0.32 -3.93
C SER A 19 -9.58 1.23 -2.81
N GLU A 20 -9.54 0.70 -1.60
CA GLU A 20 -9.14 1.38 -0.37
C GLU A 20 -8.02 0.60 0.30
N PHE A 21 -7.13 1.33 0.98
CA PHE A 21 -6.11 0.71 1.81
C PHE A 21 -6.03 1.38 3.18
N VAL A 22 -5.48 0.63 4.13
CA VAL A 22 -5.10 1.13 5.45
C VAL A 22 -3.75 0.52 5.84
N ILE A 23 -2.92 1.31 6.49
CA ILE A 23 -1.74 0.87 7.21
C ILE A 23 -2.04 1.10 8.68
N GLN A 24 -2.15 0.03 9.45
CA GLN A 24 -2.33 0.11 10.90
C GLN A 24 -1.00 -0.09 11.59
N HIS A 25 -0.71 0.71 12.61
CA HIS A 25 0.41 0.54 13.52
C HIS A 25 -0.11 -0.13 14.79
N HIS A 26 0.36 -1.35 15.03
CA HIS A 26 0.00 -2.18 16.16
C HIS A 26 1.13 -2.16 17.18
N PHE A 27 0.78 -1.93 18.45
CA PHE A 27 1.75 -1.86 19.53
C PHE A 27 1.13 -2.31 20.85
N LYS A 28 1.88 -3.07 21.65
CA LYS A 28 1.50 -3.38 23.05
C LYS A 28 2.43 -2.71 24.06
N ASN A 29 3.70 -2.65 23.72
CA ASN A 29 4.80 -2.03 24.46
C ASN A 29 5.87 -1.60 23.42
N HIS A 30 7.06 -1.20 23.85
CA HIS A 30 8.14 -0.79 22.94
C HIS A 30 8.73 -1.92 22.07
N GLN A 31 8.49 -3.18 22.40
CA GLN A 31 9.10 -4.35 21.76
C GLN A 31 8.15 -5.05 20.78
N ASP A 32 6.84 -4.97 21.02
CA ASP A 32 5.80 -5.58 20.18
C ASP A 32 5.23 -4.55 19.21
N ILE A 33 6.03 -4.08 18.26
CA ILE A 33 5.63 -3.08 17.26
C ILE A 33 5.62 -3.72 15.87
N HIS A 34 4.50 -3.59 15.15
CA HIS A 34 4.43 -3.93 13.74
C HIS A 34 3.40 -3.07 13.01
N PHE A 35 3.41 -3.18 11.69
CA PHE A 35 2.47 -2.52 10.80
C PHE A 35 1.71 -3.55 9.99
N ASP A 36 0.39 -3.42 9.94
CA ASP A 36 -0.44 -4.19 9.05
C ASP A 36 -0.82 -3.33 7.84
N PHE A 37 -0.31 -3.70 6.67
CA PHE A 37 -0.76 -3.15 5.40
C PHE A 37 -1.95 -3.96 4.88
N MET A 38 -3.07 -3.28 4.64
CA MET A 38 -4.33 -3.89 4.27
C MET A 38 -4.91 -3.23 3.02
N ILE A 39 -5.33 -4.05 2.05
CA ILE A 39 -6.01 -3.60 0.84
C ILE A 39 -7.39 -4.24 0.79
N ARG A 40 -8.43 -3.46 0.54
CA ARG A 40 -9.77 -3.99 0.30
C ARG A 40 -9.79 -4.80 -1.00
N TRP A 41 -10.23 -6.04 -0.88
CA TRP A 41 -10.47 -6.96 -1.99
C TRP A 41 -11.80 -7.67 -1.75
N GLU A 42 -12.76 -7.42 -2.64
CA GLU A 42 -14.12 -7.93 -2.51
C GLU A 42 -14.75 -7.57 -1.15
N ASP A 43 -15.03 -8.56 -0.30
CA ASP A 43 -15.68 -8.45 1.00
C ASP A 43 -14.70 -8.49 2.19
N SER A 44 -13.39 -8.50 1.93
CA SER A 44 -12.36 -8.62 2.95
C SER A 44 -11.15 -7.70 2.69
N LEU A 45 -10.20 -7.72 3.62
CA LEU A 45 -8.94 -7.00 3.51
C LEU A 45 -7.79 -7.98 3.33
N LEU A 46 -7.08 -7.92 2.19
CA LEU A 46 -5.80 -8.59 2.03
C LEU A 46 -4.79 -7.96 2.97
N THR A 47 -4.31 -8.73 3.95
CA THR A 47 -3.41 -8.21 5.00
C THR A 47 -2.01 -8.80 4.94
N TRP A 48 -1.01 -7.92 5.04
CA TRP A 48 0.39 -8.25 5.28
C TRP A 48 0.89 -7.53 6.53
N SER A 49 1.59 -8.26 7.40
CA SER A 49 2.23 -7.72 8.59
C SER A 49 3.71 -7.47 8.34
N LEU A 50 4.20 -6.29 8.70
CA LEU A 50 5.57 -5.84 8.48
C LEU A 50 6.14 -5.26 9.78
N GLN A 51 7.41 -5.56 10.09
CA GLN A 51 8.10 -4.92 11.23
C GLN A 51 8.39 -3.44 10.95
N LYS A 52 8.62 -3.10 9.68
CA LYS A 52 8.86 -1.74 9.20
C LYS A 52 8.19 -1.56 7.84
N LEU A 53 7.78 -0.34 7.54
CA LEU A 53 7.29 0.03 6.21
C LEU A 53 8.48 0.33 5.29
N PRO A 54 8.38 0.02 3.98
CA PRO A 54 9.42 0.40 3.04
C PRO A 54 9.53 1.93 2.92
N THR A 55 10.76 2.44 2.83
CA THR A 55 11.06 3.87 2.61
C THR A 55 11.92 4.05 1.37
N MET A 56 12.20 5.28 0.93
CA MET A 56 13.08 5.45 -0.24
C MET A 56 14.55 5.08 0.06
N GLU A 57 14.97 5.16 1.32
CA GLU A 57 16.30 4.75 1.79
C GLU A 57 16.39 3.23 1.98
N GLU A 58 15.30 2.61 2.42
CA GLU A 58 15.19 1.15 2.61
C GLU A 58 13.94 0.62 1.86
N PRO A 59 14.00 0.53 0.52
CA PRO A 59 12.81 0.35 -0.32
C PRO A 59 12.22 -1.05 -0.28
N ILE A 60 12.99 -2.03 0.21
CA ILE A 60 12.59 -3.43 0.26
C ILE A 60 12.40 -3.84 1.71
N GLN A 61 11.24 -4.39 2.03
CA GLN A 61 10.94 -5.01 3.32
C GLN A 61 10.44 -6.44 3.12
N ILE A 62 10.59 -7.29 4.13
CA ILE A 62 9.95 -8.60 4.20
C ILE A 62 8.76 -8.50 5.14
N GLY A 63 7.61 -8.94 4.67
CA GLY A 63 6.37 -9.02 5.44
C GLY A 63 5.76 -10.40 5.35
N GLN A 64 4.83 -10.68 6.26
CA GLN A 64 4.10 -11.94 6.31
C GLN A 64 2.67 -11.70 5.85
N LYS A 65 2.20 -12.47 4.87
CA LYS A 65 0.76 -12.54 4.57
C LYS A 65 0.08 -13.26 5.72
N ILE A 66 -0.91 -12.61 6.32
CA ILE A 66 -1.74 -13.17 7.38
C ILE A 66 -3.19 -13.31 6.90
N PHE A 67 -4.08 -13.78 7.77
CA PHE A 67 -5.50 -13.92 7.46
C PHE A 67 -6.10 -12.60 7.00
N ASN A 68 -7.05 -12.68 6.07
CA ASN A 68 -7.76 -11.50 5.61
C ASN A 68 -8.57 -10.90 6.77
N HIS A 69 -8.54 -9.58 6.87
CA HIS A 69 -9.27 -8.86 7.91
C HIS A 69 -10.67 -8.44 7.44
N ARG A 70 -11.56 -8.19 8.41
CA ARG A 70 -12.91 -7.69 8.13
C ARG A 70 -12.84 -6.22 7.70
N LEU A 71 -13.74 -5.79 6.82
CA LEU A 71 -13.78 -4.41 6.31
C LEU A 71 -13.80 -3.33 7.40
N LYS A 72 -14.38 -3.61 8.57
CA LYS A 72 -14.38 -2.67 9.72
C LYS A 72 -12.99 -2.19 10.15
N TYR A 73 -11.92 -2.93 9.80
CA TYR A 73 -10.55 -2.55 10.13
C TYR A 73 -10.02 -1.39 9.27
N LEU A 74 -10.70 -1.00 8.19
CA LEU A 74 -10.36 0.21 7.42
C LEU A 74 -10.41 1.51 8.26
N ASP A 75 -11.22 1.49 9.32
CA ASP A 75 -11.51 2.65 10.17
C ASP A 75 -11.23 2.37 11.66
N PHE A 76 -10.77 1.17 12.01
CA PHE A 76 -10.59 0.79 13.41
C PHE A 76 -9.31 1.39 14.01
N GLU A 77 -9.49 2.04 15.15
CA GLU A 77 -8.44 2.44 16.09
C GLU A 77 -8.89 2.10 17.51
N GLY A 78 -7.96 1.71 18.38
CA GLY A 78 -8.26 1.42 19.78
C GLY A 78 -7.59 0.15 20.29
N GLU A 79 -8.10 -0.34 21.41
CA GLU A 79 -7.58 -1.54 22.09
C GLU A 79 -7.95 -2.81 21.31
N ILE A 80 -6.95 -3.66 21.06
CA ILE A 80 -7.10 -4.97 20.44
C ILE A 80 -7.19 -6.02 21.52
N GLY A 81 -8.32 -6.74 21.53
CA GLY A 81 -8.59 -7.75 22.57
C GLY A 81 -8.59 -7.13 23.96
N ARG A 82 -8.92 -7.88 25.00
CA ARG A 82 -8.87 -7.38 26.38
C ARG A 82 -7.41 -7.26 26.85
N GLY A 83 -6.70 -6.22 26.43
CA GLY A 83 -5.30 -5.95 26.78
C GLY A 83 -4.24 -6.62 25.89
N LEU A 84 -4.57 -7.04 24.66
CA LEU A 84 -3.58 -7.67 23.76
C LEU A 84 -2.74 -6.66 22.98
N GLY A 85 -3.15 -5.39 22.94
CA GLY A 85 -2.40 -4.29 22.34
C GLY A 85 -3.31 -3.13 21.95
N PHE A 86 -2.75 -2.15 21.26
CA PHE A 86 -3.46 -1.03 20.66
C PHE A 86 -3.14 -0.97 19.16
N CYS A 87 -4.10 -0.50 18.40
CA CYS A 87 -3.94 -0.19 16.99
C CYS A 87 -4.29 1.27 16.73
N LYS A 88 -3.45 1.93 15.94
CA LYS A 88 -3.70 3.26 15.38
C LYS A 88 -3.54 3.20 13.87
N ILE A 89 -4.26 4.03 13.14
CA ILE A 89 -4.09 4.16 11.70
C ILE A 89 -2.85 5.02 11.44
N TRP A 90 -1.82 4.39 10.87
CA TRP A 90 -0.61 5.08 10.42
C TRP A 90 -0.89 5.90 9.16
N ASP A 91 -1.50 5.27 8.17
CA ASP A 91 -1.98 5.94 6.95
C ASP A 91 -3.18 5.19 6.37
N LYS A 92 -3.98 5.87 5.54
CA LYS A 92 -5.11 5.28 4.82
C LYS A 92 -5.45 6.13 3.61
N GLY A 93 -6.08 5.52 2.63
CA GLY A 93 -6.53 6.26 1.46
C GLY A 93 -7.04 5.36 0.35
N LYS A 94 -6.90 5.83 -0.89
CA LYS A 94 -7.29 5.10 -2.08
C LYS A 94 -6.12 4.30 -2.63
N CYS A 95 -6.44 3.17 -3.23
CA CYS A 95 -5.47 2.29 -3.86
C CYS A 95 -5.97 1.89 -5.24
N TRP A 96 -5.11 1.96 -6.25
CA TRP A 96 -5.36 1.37 -7.56
C TRP A 96 -4.64 0.04 -7.62
N ILE A 97 -5.41 -1.04 -7.78
CA ILE A 97 -4.88 -2.39 -7.99
C ILE A 97 -4.53 -2.50 -9.47
N LEU A 98 -3.23 -2.43 -9.76
CA LEU A 98 -2.70 -2.49 -11.13
C LEU A 98 -2.57 -3.94 -11.60
N GLU A 99 -2.20 -4.83 -10.67
CA GLU A 99 -2.09 -6.26 -10.89
C GLU A 99 -2.31 -7.00 -9.57
N TRP A 100 -3.06 -8.10 -9.61
CA TRP A 100 -3.20 -9.00 -8.46
C TRP A 100 -3.31 -10.44 -8.96
N GLN A 101 -2.36 -11.27 -8.53
CA GLN A 101 -2.35 -12.71 -8.76
C GLN A 101 -2.29 -13.37 -7.39
N GLU A 102 -3.44 -13.88 -6.92
CA GLU A 102 -3.56 -14.46 -5.58
C GLU A 102 -2.49 -15.52 -5.34
N GLY A 103 -1.84 -15.43 -4.17
CA GLY A 103 -0.78 -16.36 -3.79
C GLY A 103 0.50 -16.25 -4.61
N LYS A 104 0.69 -15.20 -5.43
CA LYS A 104 1.88 -15.00 -6.25
C LYS A 104 2.45 -13.59 -6.19
N MET A 105 1.69 -12.58 -6.62
CA MET A 105 2.18 -11.19 -6.68
C MET A 105 1.05 -10.16 -6.68
N GLY A 106 1.37 -8.92 -6.34
CA GLY A 106 0.48 -7.77 -6.51
C GLY A 106 1.24 -6.48 -6.75
N LYS A 107 0.63 -5.56 -7.52
CA LYS A 107 1.16 -4.23 -7.79
C LYS A 107 0.07 -3.18 -7.54
N PHE A 108 0.39 -2.21 -6.70
CA PHE A 108 -0.57 -1.29 -6.11
C PHE A 108 -0.03 0.13 -6.14
N LEU A 109 -0.81 1.07 -6.66
CA LEU A 109 -0.58 2.49 -6.43
C LEU A 109 -1.38 2.91 -5.20
N VAL A 110 -0.70 3.16 -4.09
CA VAL A 110 -1.32 3.59 -2.83
C VAL A 110 -1.23 5.12 -2.72
N CYS A 111 -2.35 5.78 -2.50
CA CYS A 111 -2.44 7.23 -2.33
C CYS A 111 -3.02 7.53 -0.95
N GLY A 112 -2.14 7.69 0.02
CA GLY A 112 -2.48 7.96 1.41
C GLY A 112 -2.63 9.45 1.72
N ARG A 113 -2.85 9.74 3.00
CA ARG A 113 -2.87 11.12 3.52
C ARG A 113 -1.47 11.72 3.55
N LYS A 114 -0.45 10.89 3.74
CA LYS A 114 0.93 11.33 3.88
C LYS A 114 1.62 11.37 2.52
N ASP A 115 1.47 10.31 1.74
CA ASP A 115 2.22 10.13 0.50
C ASP A 115 1.54 9.16 -0.47
N SER A 116 1.91 9.32 -1.74
CA SER A 116 1.56 8.40 -2.82
C SER A 116 2.77 7.58 -3.23
N GLN A 117 2.60 6.27 -3.35
CA GLN A 117 3.67 5.32 -3.62
C GLN A 117 3.23 4.17 -4.54
N LEU A 118 4.16 3.64 -5.32
CA LEU A 118 3.96 2.40 -6.08
C LEU A 118 4.61 1.23 -5.33
N TRP A 119 3.78 0.29 -4.89
CA TRP A 119 4.20 -0.90 -4.14
C TRP A 119 4.06 -2.14 -5.01
N GLN A 120 5.07 -3.01 -4.99
CA GLN A 120 5.00 -4.38 -5.52
C GLN A 120 5.25 -5.38 -4.41
N LEU A 121 4.38 -6.36 -4.31
CA LEU A 121 4.45 -7.44 -3.35
C LEU A 121 4.67 -8.74 -4.12
N ASP A 122 5.81 -9.40 -3.91
CA ASP A 122 6.12 -10.70 -4.52
C ASP A 122 6.15 -11.77 -3.44
N ARG A 123 5.38 -12.85 -3.60
CA ARG A 123 5.43 -13.98 -2.67
C ARG A 123 6.82 -14.62 -2.71
N LYS A 124 7.29 -15.02 -1.53
CA LYS A 124 8.50 -15.80 -1.29
C LYS A 124 8.11 -17.18 -0.75
N ASP A 125 8.92 -17.74 0.13
CA ASP A 125 8.61 -19.04 0.72
C ASP A 125 7.50 -18.93 1.78
N GLY A 126 6.67 -19.97 1.87
CA GLY A 126 5.54 -20.02 2.81
C GLY A 126 4.61 -18.81 2.70
N ASN A 127 4.50 -18.07 3.81
CA ASN A 127 3.71 -16.83 3.94
C ASN A 127 4.55 -15.56 3.85
N LEU A 128 5.84 -15.64 3.52
CA LEU A 128 6.71 -14.47 3.38
C LEU A 128 6.49 -13.79 2.03
N TRP A 129 6.52 -12.47 2.04
CA TRP A 129 6.39 -11.62 0.87
C TRP A 129 7.47 -10.55 0.90
N LYS A 130 8.07 -10.28 -0.26
CA LYS A 130 8.95 -9.14 -0.47
C LYS A 130 8.07 -7.96 -0.90
N ILE A 131 8.10 -6.89 -0.13
CA ILE A 131 7.37 -5.64 -0.39
C ILE A 131 8.39 -4.60 -0.84
N HIS A 132 8.21 -4.06 -2.04
CA HIS A 132 9.12 -3.09 -2.64
C HIS A 132 8.36 -1.81 -3.01
N THR A 133 8.84 -0.66 -2.55
CA THR A 133 8.37 0.65 -3.02
C THR A 133 9.34 1.20 -4.08
N PHE A 134 8.82 1.77 -5.17
CA PHE A 134 9.64 2.28 -6.28
C PHE A 134 9.77 3.80 -6.30
N PHE A 135 8.73 4.50 -5.85
CA PHE A 135 8.75 5.94 -5.76
C PHE A 135 7.84 6.39 -4.63
N ARG A 136 8.10 7.61 -4.16
CA ARG A 136 7.29 8.32 -3.18
C ARG A 136 7.11 9.75 -3.65
N VAL A 137 5.86 10.18 -3.74
CA VAL A 137 5.50 11.59 -3.95
C VAL A 137 4.74 12.03 -2.71
N LYS A 138 5.22 13.06 -2.01
CA LYS A 138 4.53 13.53 -0.81
C LYS A 138 3.26 14.29 -1.20
N ALA A 139 2.23 14.19 -0.39
CA ALA A 139 0.98 14.93 -0.64
C ALA A 139 1.22 16.45 -0.74
N GLU A 140 2.13 17.00 0.07
CA GLU A 140 2.51 18.42 0.06
C GLU A 140 3.15 18.86 -1.28
N GLU A 141 3.94 18.00 -1.92
CA GLU A 141 4.62 18.31 -3.18
C GLU A 141 3.63 18.40 -4.35
N ILE A 142 2.58 17.57 -4.33
CA ILE A 142 1.49 17.59 -5.33
C ILE A 142 0.68 18.89 -5.20
N LEU A 143 0.34 19.27 -3.98
CA LEU A 143 -0.45 20.48 -3.72
C LEU A 143 0.31 21.75 -4.11
N ASN A 144 1.60 21.84 -3.79
CA ASN A 144 2.41 23.00 -4.15
C ASN A 144 2.58 23.15 -5.68
N THR A 145 2.73 22.02 -6.38
CA THR A 145 2.84 22.00 -7.84
C THR A 145 1.53 22.44 -8.50
N THR A 146 0.39 21.98 -8.01
CA THR A 146 -0.91 22.36 -8.58
C THR A 146 -1.26 23.83 -8.35
N GLN A 147 -0.86 24.41 -7.20
CA GLN A 147 -1.06 25.84 -6.95
C GLN A 147 -0.23 26.74 -7.89
N SER A 148 1.02 26.37 -8.21
CA SER A 148 1.84 27.16 -9.14
C SER A 148 1.32 27.11 -10.58
N PHE A 149 0.69 26.00 -11.00
CA PHE A 149 0.03 25.90 -12.31
C PHE A 149 -1.30 26.68 -12.40
N ILE A 150 -1.97 26.97 -11.29
CA ILE A 150 -3.24 27.74 -11.28
C ILE A 150 -2.97 29.24 -11.18
N GLN A 151 -1.83 29.65 -10.61
CA GLN A 151 -1.47 31.05 -10.40
C GLN A 151 -0.54 31.64 -11.48
N GLY A 152 -0.11 30.85 -12.46
CA GLY A 152 0.68 31.28 -13.61
C GLY A 152 -0.13 31.20 -14.90
#